data_AF-A0A358U9D3-F1
#
_entry.id   AF-A0A358U9D3-F1
#
_cell.length_a   1.000
_cell.length_b   1.000
_cell.length_c   1.000
_cell.angle_alpha   90.00
_cell.angle_beta   90.00
_cell.angle_gamma   90.00
#
_symmetry.space_group_name_H-M   'P 1'
#
loop_
_entity.id
_entity.type
_entity.pdbx_description
1 polymer ?
#
loop_
_entity_poly.entity_id
_entity_poly.type
_entity_poly.pdbx_seq_one_letter_code
_entity_poly.pdbx_strand_id
1 'polypeptide(L)'
;MGYSKRVLIVGNGGREHALAWKLAQSPELEQLFVAPGNAGTLLWNVTIPTHDIAGLVEFALQESIDLTIVGPEDPLSLGIVDAFQEAGLRIFGPNQGAALLEGSKSFAKIIMEEAKIPTAEWQVFEDSDQAKNYLKTIGAPCVLKADGLAAGKGVIVAQDLETALQAVDEIMDGGFGSAGKKLVIEEFLEGQEVSLLCFSDGVTALPMVPVQDHKRALDGDLGLNTGGMGTYSPPPIWSPELEANVMRDLVAPTLRVMQERGTPFMGVLFLGLMLTQKGPKLLEYNVRFGDPETQVVMKRLKSDLLPILWACTER
;
A
#
# COMPACT_ATOMS: atom_id res chain seq x y z
N MET A 1 -23.97 1.31 -27.11
CA MET A 1 -23.72 -0.09 -26.72
C MET A 1 -22.51 -0.04 -25.82
N GLY A 2 -22.70 -0.07 -24.50
CA GLY A 2 -21.57 -0.11 -23.56
C GLY A 2 -20.93 -1.49 -23.65
N TYR A 3 -19.61 -1.56 -23.81
CA TYR A 3 -18.89 -2.82 -23.86
C TYR A 3 -18.90 -3.42 -22.45
N SER A 4 -19.59 -4.54 -22.25
CA SER A 4 -19.50 -5.31 -21.01
C SER A 4 -18.09 -5.87 -20.84
N LYS A 5 -17.60 -5.96 -19.60
CA LYS A 5 -16.20 -6.28 -19.26
C LYS A 5 -16.10 -7.56 -18.44
N ARG A 6 -15.11 -8.39 -18.75
CA ARG A 6 -14.68 -9.52 -17.93
C ARG A 6 -13.54 -9.08 -17.02
N VAL A 7 -13.71 -9.22 -15.71
CA VAL A 7 -12.76 -8.69 -14.71
C VAL A 7 -12.18 -9.81 -13.87
N LEU A 8 -10.87 -9.77 -13.64
CA LEU A 8 -10.15 -10.65 -12.71
C LEU A 8 -9.64 -9.85 -11.51
N ILE A 9 -9.88 -10.34 -10.29
CA ILE A 9 -9.25 -9.83 -9.07
C ILE A 9 -8.25 -10.86 -8.58
N VAL A 10 -7.03 -10.43 -8.26
CA VAL A 10 -6.00 -11.28 -7.65
C VAL A 10 -5.96 -11.02 -6.14
N GLY A 11 -6.16 -12.07 -5.34
CA GLY A 11 -6.13 -12.06 -3.88
C GLY A 11 -7.23 -12.90 -3.24
N ASN A 12 -7.32 -12.86 -1.92
CA ASN A 12 -8.19 -13.73 -1.11
C ASN A 12 -8.64 -13.12 0.24
N GLY A 13 -8.37 -11.84 0.49
CA GLY A 13 -8.67 -11.15 1.73
C GLY A 13 -10.05 -10.50 1.79
N GLY A 14 -10.26 -9.72 2.84
CA GLY A 14 -11.48 -8.91 3.01
C GLY A 14 -11.54 -7.75 2.01
N ARG A 15 -10.38 -7.18 1.68
CA ARG A 15 -10.20 -6.20 0.61
C ARG A 15 -10.69 -6.71 -0.74
N GLU A 16 -10.26 -7.90 -1.18
CA GLU A 16 -10.68 -8.46 -2.47
C GLU A 16 -12.17 -8.78 -2.49
N HIS A 17 -12.75 -9.22 -1.37
CA HIS A 17 -14.19 -9.36 -1.25
C HIS A 17 -14.92 -8.01 -1.38
N ALA A 18 -14.42 -6.94 -0.75
CA ALA A 18 -15.02 -5.60 -0.88
C ALA A 18 -14.93 -5.06 -2.32
N LEU A 19 -13.81 -5.30 -3.02
CA LEU A 19 -13.65 -4.97 -4.43
C LEU A 19 -14.63 -5.77 -5.31
N ALA A 20 -14.70 -7.08 -5.11
CA ALA A 20 -15.63 -7.96 -5.83
C ALA A 20 -17.08 -7.53 -5.62
N TRP A 21 -17.46 -7.26 -4.38
CA TRP A 21 -18.78 -6.74 -4.01
C TRP A 21 -19.11 -5.44 -4.73
N LYS A 22 -18.13 -4.52 -4.86
CA LYS A 22 -18.35 -3.22 -5.50
C LYS A 22 -18.42 -3.34 -7.02
N LEU A 23 -17.55 -4.15 -7.64
CA LEU A 23 -17.53 -4.38 -9.08
C LEU A 23 -18.78 -5.11 -9.57
N ALA A 24 -19.32 -6.05 -8.77
CA ALA A 24 -20.57 -6.75 -9.08
C ALA A 24 -21.80 -5.83 -9.21
N GLN A 25 -21.70 -4.56 -8.79
CA GLN A 25 -22.75 -3.55 -8.94
C GLN A 25 -22.62 -2.72 -10.23
N SER A 26 -21.50 -2.84 -10.95
CA SER A 26 -21.28 -2.08 -12.18
C SER A 26 -22.21 -2.57 -13.30
N PRO A 27 -22.93 -1.68 -14.01
CA PRO A 27 -23.68 -2.04 -15.22
C PRO A 27 -22.77 -2.44 -16.40
N GLU A 28 -21.46 -2.16 -16.32
CA GLU A 28 -20.48 -2.52 -17.34
C GLU A 28 -19.83 -3.88 -17.08
N LEU A 29 -20.11 -4.55 -15.96
CA LEU A 29 -19.56 -5.87 -15.67
C LEU A 29 -20.33 -6.97 -16.41
N GLU A 30 -19.62 -7.78 -17.19
CA GLU A 30 -20.13 -9.02 -17.78
C GLU A 30 -19.92 -10.21 -16.84
N GLN A 31 -18.68 -10.39 -16.40
CA GLN A 31 -18.25 -11.53 -15.61
C GLN A 31 -17.12 -11.13 -14.68
N LEU A 32 -17.13 -11.72 -13.48
CA LEU A 32 -16.13 -11.47 -12.45
C LEU A 32 -15.47 -12.78 -12.03
N PHE A 33 -14.16 -12.72 -11.84
CA PHE A 33 -13.33 -13.80 -11.32
C PHE A 33 -12.46 -13.30 -10.17
N VAL A 34 -12.16 -14.18 -9.21
CA VAL A 34 -11.27 -13.90 -8.07
C VAL A 34 -10.29 -15.05 -7.89
N ALA A 35 -9.00 -14.78 -7.93
CA ALA A 35 -7.93 -15.78 -7.87
C ALA A 35 -7.05 -15.61 -6.61
N PRO A 36 -7.04 -16.55 -5.64
CA PRO A 36 -7.93 -17.71 -5.52
C PRO A 36 -9.29 -17.38 -4.88
N GLY A 37 -9.44 -16.18 -4.31
CA GLY A 37 -10.60 -15.79 -3.54
C GLY A 37 -10.75 -16.54 -2.21
N ASN A 38 -11.90 -16.38 -1.58
CA ASN A 38 -12.25 -16.98 -0.28
C ASN A 38 -13.72 -17.43 -0.24
N ALA A 39 -14.19 -17.89 0.93
CA ALA A 39 -15.57 -18.35 1.10
C ALA A 39 -16.63 -17.26 0.81
N GLY A 40 -16.30 -15.98 1.03
CA GLY A 40 -17.19 -14.86 0.72
C GLY A 40 -17.30 -14.54 -0.77
N THR A 41 -16.26 -14.85 -1.55
CA THR A 41 -16.22 -14.62 -3.01
C THR A 41 -16.50 -15.88 -3.83
N LEU A 42 -16.95 -16.97 -3.19
CA LEU A 42 -17.03 -18.33 -3.77
C LEU A 42 -17.63 -18.40 -5.18
N LEU A 43 -18.63 -17.56 -5.49
CA LEU A 43 -19.29 -17.50 -6.80
C LEU A 43 -18.35 -17.10 -7.96
N TRP A 44 -17.23 -16.46 -7.65
CA TRP A 44 -16.26 -15.94 -8.62
C TRP A 44 -14.90 -16.61 -8.52
N ASN A 45 -14.69 -17.53 -7.58
CA ASN A 45 -13.37 -18.07 -7.29
C ASN A 45 -12.84 -18.93 -8.45
N VAL A 46 -11.54 -18.78 -8.73
CA VAL A 46 -10.77 -19.68 -9.60
C VAL A 46 -9.54 -20.18 -8.86
N THR A 47 -9.18 -21.45 -9.01
CA THR A 47 -8.14 -22.08 -8.18
C THR A 47 -6.73 -21.81 -8.73
N ILE A 48 -6.33 -20.53 -8.74
CA ILE A 48 -5.00 -20.09 -9.17
C ILE A 48 -4.36 -19.32 -8.00
N PRO A 49 -3.20 -19.75 -7.49
CA PRO A 49 -2.48 -19.03 -6.44
C PRO A 49 -2.04 -17.63 -6.88
N THR A 50 -2.00 -16.67 -5.95
CA THR A 50 -1.62 -15.27 -6.24
C THR A 50 -0.18 -15.12 -6.76
N HIS A 51 0.72 -16.03 -6.38
CA HIS A 51 2.12 -16.03 -6.82
C HIS A 51 2.35 -16.78 -8.14
N ASP A 52 1.34 -17.46 -8.69
CA ASP A 52 1.43 -18.13 -9.99
C ASP A 52 1.16 -17.13 -11.12
N ILE A 53 2.12 -16.24 -11.36
CA ILE A 53 1.98 -15.18 -12.37
C ILE A 53 1.73 -15.77 -13.77
N ALA A 54 2.44 -16.86 -14.12
CA ALA A 54 2.27 -17.49 -15.42
C ALA A 54 0.86 -18.07 -15.59
N GLY A 55 0.34 -18.77 -14.57
CA GLY A 55 -1.02 -19.29 -14.57
C GLY A 55 -2.07 -18.18 -14.62
N LEU A 56 -1.85 -17.06 -13.93
CA LEU A 56 -2.74 -15.90 -13.97
C LEU A 56 -2.78 -15.24 -15.36
N VAL A 57 -1.64 -15.11 -16.04
CA VAL A 57 -1.57 -14.58 -17.42
C VAL A 57 -2.28 -15.53 -18.39
N GLU A 58 -2.00 -16.83 -18.30
CA GLU A 58 -2.64 -17.84 -19.16
C GLU A 58 -4.16 -17.84 -18.99
N PHE A 59 -4.63 -17.81 -17.75
CA PHE A 59 -6.05 -17.72 -17.44
C PHE A 59 -6.68 -16.44 -18.01
N ALA A 60 -6.01 -15.30 -17.85
CA ALA A 60 -6.52 -14.02 -18.36
C ALA A 60 -6.64 -14.01 -19.89
N LEU A 61 -5.72 -14.67 -20.61
CA LEU A 61 -5.82 -14.84 -22.07
C LEU A 61 -6.98 -15.78 -22.45
N GLN A 62 -7.09 -16.94 -21.79
CA GLN A 62 -8.12 -17.95 -22.08
C GLN A 62 -9.53 -17.42 -21.81
N GLU A 63 -9.71 -16.74 -20.67
CA GLU A 63 -10.97 -16.12 -20.28
C GLU A 63 -11.15 -14.70 -20.83
N SER A 64 -10.33 -14.28 -21.80
CA SER A 64 -10.46 -12.97 -22.48
C SER A 64 -10.72 -11.82 -21.49
N ILE A 65 -9.93 -11.76 -20.42
CA ILE A 65 -10.10 -10.80 -19.34
C ILE A 65 -9.78 -9.40 -19.85
N ASP A 66 -10.74 -8.49 -19.71
CA ASP A 66 -10.63 -7.11 -20.15
C ASP A 66 -9.84 -6.24 -19.18
N LEU A 67 -9.90 -6.55 -17.88
CA LEU A 67 -9.21 -5.82 -16.81
C LEU A 67 -8.87 -6.75 -15.64
N THR A 68 -7.60 -6.74 -15.22
CA THR A 68 -7.15 -7.40 -13.99
C THR A 68 -6.86 -6.38 -12.89
N ILE A 69 -7.18 -6.68 -11.64
CA ILE A 69 -6.97 -5.83 -10.47
C ILE A 69 -6.17 -6.62 -9.43
N VAL A 70 -5.04 -6.07 -9.00
CA VAL A 70 -4.18 -6.72 -8.01
C VAL A 70 -4.49 -6.20 -6.62
N GLY A 71 -4.93 -7.09 -5.73
CA GLY A 71 -5.24 -6.77 -4.34
C GLY A 71 -4.01 -6.72 -3.42
N PRO A 72 -3.25 -7.82 -3.27
CA PRO A 72 -2.09 -7.89 -2.39
C PRO A 72 -0.81 -7.36 -3.04
N GLU A 73 0.17 -7.05 -2.20
CA GLU A 73 1.48 -6.50 -2.52
C GLU A 73 2.46 -7.55 -3.09
N ASP A 74 2.34 -8.82 -2.68
CA ASP A 74 3.28 -9.87 -3.10
C ASP A 74 3.35 -10.04 -4.63
N PRO A 75 2.22 -10.18 -5.37
CA PRO A 75 2.27 -10.34 -6.82
C PRO A 75 2.81 -9.08 -7.53
N LEU A 76 2.55 -7.88 -6.97
CA LEU A 76 3.10 -6.62 -7.50
C LEU A 76 4.63 -6.62 -7.43
N SER A 77 5.17 -7.04 -6.29
CA SER A 77 6.62 -7.14 -6.08
C SER A 77 7.28 -8.22 -6.95
N LEU A 78 6.51 -9.26 -7.31
CA LEU A 78 6.95 -10.31 -8.24
C LEU A 78 6.80 -9.92 -9.72
N GLY A 79 6.28 -8.73 -10.04
CA GLY A 79 6.17 -8.23 -11.41
C GLY A 79 4.96 -8.74 -12.19
N ILE A 80 3.84 -9.04 -11.51
CA ILE A 80 2.59 -9.43 -12.20
C ILE A 80 2.15 -8.40 -13.23
N VAL A 81 2.31 -7.11 -12.93
CA VAL A 81 1.89 -6.02 -13.81
C VAL A 81 2.74 -5.98 -15.07
N ASP A 82 4.06 -6.16 -14.94
CA ASP A 82 4.99 -6.24 -16.06
C ASP A 82 4.63 -7.42 -16.97
N ALA A 83 4.40 -8.61 -16.40
CA ALA A 83 4.04 -9.82 -17.16
C ALA A 83 2.71 -9.69 -17.91
N PHE A 84 1.68 -9.11 -17.27
CA PHE A 84 0.40 -8.87 -17.93
C PHE A 84 0.53 -7.86 -19.08
N GLN A 85 1.30 -6.78 -18.88
CA GLN A 85 1.51 -5.78 -19.92
C GLN A 85 2.32 -6.33 -21.10
N GLU A 86 3.32 -7.18 -20.86
CA GLU A 86 4.07 -7.88 -21.92
C GLU A 86 3.16 -8.80 -22.75
N ALA A 87 2.16 -9.42 -22.11
CA ALA A 87 1.14 -10.22 -22.78
C ALA A 87 0.02 -9.40 -23.44
N GLY A 88 0.07 -8.05 -23.38
CA GLY A 88 -0.95 -7.17 -23.95
C GLY A 88 -2.27 -7.11 -23.16
N LEU A 89 -2.26 -7.53 -21.90
CA LEU A 89 -3.41 -7.53 -21.00
C LEU A 89 -3.46 -6.24 -20.18
N ARG A 90 -4.67 -5.68 -19.98
CA ARG A 90 -4.87 -4.55 -19.06
C ARG A 90 -4.88 -5.04 -17.62
N ILE A 91 -4.10 -4.35 -16.79
CA ILE A 91 -3.98 -4.64 -15.37
C ILE A 91 -3.84 -3.34 -14.59
N PHE A 92 -4.54 -3.24 -13.47
CA PHE A 92 -4.52 -2.11 -12.55
C PHE A 92 -3.68 -2.46 -11.31
N GLY A 93 -2.55 -1.77 -11.19
CA GLY A 93 -1.54 -1.95 -10.15
C GLY A 93 -0.18 -1.41 -10.62
N PRO A 94 0.74 -1.10 -9.71
CA PRO A 94 2.07 -0.61 -10.07
C PRO A 94 2.91 -1.71 -10.70
N ASN A 95 3.78 -1.35 -11.64
CA ASN A 95 4.82 -2.27 -12.10
C ASN A 95 5.85 -2.56 -10.99
N GLN A 96 6.72 -3.55 -11.18
CA GLN A 96 7.69 -3.96 -10.17
C GLN A 96 8.56 -2.80 -9.67
N GLY A 97 8.98 -1.91 -10.58
CA GLY A 97 9.78 -0.74 -10.23
C GLY A 97 9.03 0.26 -9.33
N ALA A 98 7.75 0.52 -9.63
CA ALA A 98 6.90 1.39 -8.82
C ALA A 98 6.45 0.74 -7.51
N ALA A 99 6.34 -0.59 -7.47
CA ALA A 99 5.98 -1.35 -6.28
C ALA A 99 7.05 -1.27 -5.16
N LEU A 100 8.29 -0.87 -5.49
CA LEU A 100 9.34 -0.60 -4.52
C LEU A 100 8.98 0.49 -3.49
N LEU A 101 7.99 1.35 -3.77
CA LEU A 101 7.48 2.30 -2.77
C LEU A 101 6.94 1.61 -1.50
N GLU A 102 6.39 0.40 -1.60
CA GLU A 102 6.01 -0.43 -0.44
C GLU A 102 7.08 -1.49 -0.16
N GLY A 103 7.66 -2.06 -1.23
CA GLY A 103 8.63 -3.16 -1.14
C GLY A 103 10.00 -2.79 -0.53
N SER A 104 10.37 -1.50 -0.51
CA SER A 104 11.60 -1.03 0.15
C SER A 104 11.34 0.30 0.87
N LYS A 105 11.46 0.27 2.19
CA LYS A 105 11.34 1.45 3.06
C LYS A 105 12.46 2.46 2.78
N SER A 106 13.67 1.99 2.48
CA SER A 106 14.78 2.87 2.11
C SER A 106 14.52 3.56 0.77
N PHE A 107 14.03 2.84 -0.24
CA PHE A 107 13.59 3.43 -1.51
C PHE A 107 12.48 4.47 -1.30
N ALA A 108 11.45 4.13 -0.52
CA ALA A 108 10.37 5.06 -0.20
C ALA A 108 10.89 6.37 0.41
N LYS A 109 11.83 6.29 1.36
CA LYS A 109 12.45 7.46 1.98
C LYS A 109 13.28 8.31 1.01
N ILE A 110 14.02 7.69 0.10
CA ILE A 110 14.73 8.39 -0.98
C ILE A 110 13.74 9.14 -1.87
N ILE A 111 12.63 8.53 -2.25
CA ILE A 111 11.58 9.20 -3.03
C ILE A 111 10.97 10.37 -2.26
N MET A 112 10.71 10.21 -0.96
CA MET A 112 10.22 11.30 -0.12
C MET A 112 11.22 12.46 -0.08
N GLU A 113 12.51 12.19 0.06
CA GLU A 113 13.55 13.23 0.08
C GLU A 113 13.66 13.96 -1.27
N GLU A 114 13.72 13.24 -2.38
CA GLU A 114 13.75 13.81 -3.73
C GLU A 114 12.50 14.64 -4.04
N ALA A 115 11.33 14.15 -3.59
CA ALA A 115 10.05 14.84 -3.74
C ALA A 115 9.86 15.99 -2.72
N LYS A 116 10.78 16.16 -1.77
CA LYS A 116 10.72 17.13 -0.65
C LYS A 116 9.47 16.95 0.22
N ILE A 117 9.08 15.71 0.42
CA ILE A 117 7.92 15.32 1.21
C ILE A 117 8.27 15.36 2.71
N PRO A 118 7.47 16.04 3.54
CA PRO A 118 7.64 15.99 4.99
C PRO A 118 7.49 14.56 5.50
N THR A 119 8.53 14.02 6.13
CA THR A 119 8.52 12.70 6.78
C THR A 119 9.32 12.75 8.08
N ALA A 120 9.36 11.65 8.83
CA ALA A 120 10.26 11.48 9.98
C ALA A 120 11.72 11.56 9.53
N GLU A 121 12.57 12.24 10.32
CA GLU A 121 14.02 12.11 10.14
C GLU A 121 14.41 10.64 10.17
N TRP A 122 15.32 10.23 9.29
CA TRP A 122 15.59 8.81 9.06
C TRP A 122 17.06 8.56 8.70
N GLN A 123 17.53 7.35 8.98
CA GLN A 123 18.82 6.85 8.52
C GLN A 123 18.75 5.34 8.26
N VAL A 124 19.53 4.86 7.29
CA VAL A 124 19.63 3.43 6.92
C VAL A 124 20.94 2.84 7.43
N PHE A 125 20.87 1.61 7.92
CA PHE A 125 22.02 0.84 8.39
C PHE A 125 22.01 -0.55 7.78
N GLU A 126 23.20 -1.02 7.38
CA GLU A 126 23.45 -2.41 6.94
C GLU A 126 24.35 -3.16 7.94
N ASP A 127 24.79 -2.48 8.99
CA ASP A 127 25.64 -2.99 10.06
C ASP A 127 25.00 -2.72 11.42
N SER A 128 24.84 -3.78 12.23
CA SER A 128 24.12 -3.71 13.51
C SER A 128 24.86 -2.86 14.55
N ASP A 129 26.20 -2.88 14.57
CA ASP A 129 26.98 -2.07 15.49
C ASP A 129 26.86 -0.58 15.18
N GLN A 130 26.87 -0.20 13.89
CA GLN A 130 26.61 1.16 13.46
C GLN A 130 25.20 1.63 13.84
N ALA A 131 24.18 0.79 13.63
CA ALA A 131 22.80 1.08 14.03
C ALA A 131 22.69 1.31 15.55
N LYS A 132 23.28 0.43 16.36
CA LYS A 132 23.30 0.55 17.83
C LYS A 132 24.03 1.80 18.31
N ASN A 133 25.12 2.19 17.66
CA ASN A 133 25.84 3.42 18.00
C ASN A 133 25.06 4.68 17.64
N TYR A 134 24.33 4.66 16.52
CA TYR A 134 23.42 5.74 16.17
C TYR A 134 22.29 5.87 17.19
N LEU A 135 21.66 4.77 17.62
CA LEU A 135 20.63 4.77 18.66
C LEU A 135 21.10 5.37 19.98
N LYS A 136 22.35 5.12 20.39
CA LYS A 136 22.95 5.76 21.58
C LYS A 136 23.10 7.27 21.43
N THR A 137 23.14 7.78 20.20
CA THR A 137 23.27 9.22 19.90
C THR A 137 21.91 9.90 19.85
N ILE A 138 20.91 9.29 19.19
CA ILE A 138 19.57 9.89 19.03
C ILE A 138 18.63 9.60 20.21
N GLY A 139 18.87 8.53 20.96
CA GLY A 139 18.00 8.11 22.07
C GLY A 139 16.66 7.51 21.63
N ALA A 140 15.67 7.61 22.50
CA ALA A 140 14.30 7.12 22.32
C ALA A 140 13.30 8.21 22.77
N PRO A 141 12.03 8.18 22.31
CA PRO A 141 11.43 7.16 21.44
C PRO A 141 11.90 7.23 19.99
N CYS A 142 12.00 6.06 19.34
CA CYS A 142 12.33 5.94 17.92
C CYS A 142 11.59 4.77 17.27
N VAL A 143 11.60 4.71 15.94
CA VAL A 143 10.96 3.64 15.17
C VAL A 143 12.00 2.90 14.34
N LEU A 144 12.01 1.58 14.45
CA LEU A 144 12.87 0.70 13.70
C LEU A 144 12.03 -0.05 12.67
N LYS A 145 12.45 -0.03 11.40
CA LYS A 145 11.74 -0.69 10.30
C LYS A 145 12.70 -1.57 9.48
N ALA A 146 12.34 -2.82 9.28
CA ALA A 146 13.00 -3.69 8.31
C ALA A 146 12.80 -3.14 6.88
N ASP A 147 13.85 -3.15 6.06
CA ASP A 147 13.76 -2.76 4.65
C ASP A 147 13.31 -3.95 3.79
N GLY A 148 12.00 -4.06 3.58
CA GLY A 148 11.41 -5.15 2.81
C GLY A 148 9.95 -5.41 3.20
N LEU A 149 9.34 -6.37 2.50
CA LEU A 149 8.02 -6.88 2.88
C LEU A 149 8.13 -7.76 4.13
N ALA A 150 7.64 -7.25 5.25
CA ALA A 150 7.61 -7.94 6.54
C ALA A 150 6.19 -8.17 7.07
N ALA A 151 5.18 -8.16 6.18
CA ALA A 151 3.75 -8.37 6.50
C ALA A 151 3.25 -7.55 7.70
N GLY A 152 3.68 -6.29 7.81
CA GLY A 152 3.32 -5.37 8.90
C GLY A 152 3.98 -5.67 10.26
N LYS A 153 4.80 -6.72 10.37
CA LYS A 153 5.50 -7.10 11.62
C LYS A 153 6.91 -6.53 11.73
N GLY A 154 7.47 -6.02 10.64
CA GLY A 154 8.82 -5.45 10.61
C GLY A 154 8.92 -4.01 11.10
N VAL A 155 7.96 -3.51 11.88
CA VAL A 155 7.97 -2.15 12.44
C VAL A 155 7.89 -2.22 13.97
N ILE A 156 8.94 -1.74 14.64
CA ILE A 156 9.04 -1.73 16.10
C ILE A 156 9.13 -0.27 16.57
N VAL A 157 8.21 0.12 17.45
CA VAL A 157 8.24 1.43 18.12
C VAL A 157 8.90 1.26 19.48
N ALA A 158 10.15 1.71 19.59
CA ALA A 158 10.92 1.60 20.83
C ALA A 158 10.73 2.85 21.69
N GLN A 159 10.17 2.66 22.89
CA GLN A 159 9.93 3.76 23.85
C GLN A 159 11.16 4.08 24.69
N ASP A 160 12.12 3.16 24.75
CA ASP A 160 13.38 3.29 25.48
C ASP A 160 14.53 2.71 24.66
N LEU A 161 15.76 3.08 25.04
CA LEU A 161 16.97 2.69 24.33
C LEU A 161 17.22 1.18 24.38
N GLU A 162 16.86 0.49 25.47
CA GLU A 162 17.07 -0.96 25.61
C GLU A 162 16.20 -1.71 24.60
N THR A 163 14.92 -1.36 24.52
CA THR A 163 13.97 -1.86 23.50
C THR A 163 14.49 -1.58 22.09
N ALA A 164 15.03 -0.38 21.83
CA ALA A 164 15.57 -0.03 20.52
C ALA A 164 16.77 -0.91 20.13
N LEU A 165 17.69 -1.16 21.07
CA LEU A 165 18.87 -2.01 20.84
C LEU A 165 18.46 -3.46 20.59
N GLN A 166 17.51 -4.00 21.36
CA GLN A 166 16.96 -5.34 21.15
C GLN A 166 16.27 -5.47 19.79
N ALA A 167 15.56 -4.43 19.35
CA ALA A 167 14.91 -4.40 18.04
C ALA A 167 15.91 -4.44 16.87
N VAL A 168 17.13 -3.90 17.03
CA VAL A 168 18.21 -4.08 16.04
C VAL A 168 18.56 -5.56 15.90
N ASP A 169 18.75 -6.25 17.02
CA ASP A 169 19.08 -7.68 17.04
C ASP A 169 17.94 -8.51 16.43
N GLU A 170 16.69 -8.19 16.76
CA GLU A 170 15.53 -8.89 16.21
C GLU A 170 15.41 -8.72 14.68
N ILE A 171 15.59 -7.48 14.18
CA ILE A 171 15.43 -7.20 12.76
C ILE A 171 16.61 -7.73 11.94
N MET A 172 17.84 -7.48 12.39
CA MET A 172 19.05 -7.76 11.60
C MET A 172 19.60 -9.17 11.84
N ASP A 173 19.47 -9.71 13.06
CA ASP A 173 20.00 -11.02 13.43
C ASP A 173 18.89 -12.09 13.61
N GLY A 174 17.61 -11.67 13.73
CA GLY A 174 16.49 -12.49 14.20
C GLY A 174 15.60 -13.18 13.16
N GLY A 175 15.93 -13.18 11.86
CA GLY A 175 15.33 -14.10 10.89
C GLY A 175 14.33 -13.55 9.87
N PHE A 176 14.32 -12.24 9.61
CA PHE A 176 13.52 -11.63 8.51
C PHE A 176 14.08 -11.88 7.08
N GLY A 177 15.01 -12.82 6.93
CA GLY A 177 15.60 -13.16 5.62
C GLY A 177 16.29 -11.98 4.96
N SER A 178 16.02 -11.75 3.66
CA SER A 178 16.57 -10.60 2.93
C SER A 178 16.06 -9.24 3.42
N ALA A 179 14.86 -9.19 4.02
CA ALA A 179 14.28 -7.95 4.54
C ALA A 179 14.98 -7.41 5.80
N GLY A 180 15.74 -8.27 6.51
CA GLY A 180 16.54 -7.87 7.67
C GLY A 180 17.93 -7.29 7.33
N LYS A 181 18.32 -7.29 6.04
CA LYS A 181 19.67 -6.84 5.62
C LYS A 181 19.89 -5.34 5.78
N LYS A 182 18.82 -4.55 5.69
CA LYS A 182 18.88 -3.11 5.94
C LYS A 182 17.82 -2.75 6.95
N LEU A 183 18.20 -1.85 7.85
CA LEU A 183 17.37 -1.32 8.90
C LEU A 183 17.20 0.18 8.66
N VAL A 184 15.95 0.65 8.63
CA VAL A 184 15.63 2.08 8.67
C VAL A 184 15.31 2.45 10.11
N ILE A 185 16.02 3.44 10.65
CA ILE A 185 15.71 4.04 11.97
C ILE A 185 15.12 5.42 11.72
N GLU A 186 13.97 5.70 12.32
CA GLU A 186 13.22 6.94 12.16
C GLU A 186 12.94 7.65 13.49
N GLU A 187 12.85 8.97 13.43
CA GLU A 187 12.24 9.83 14.46
C GLU A 187 10.84 9.30 14.81
N PHE A 188 10.54 9.22 16.11
CA PHE A 188 9.18 8.96 16.56
C PHE A 188 8.30 10.20 16.33
N LEU A 189 7.22 10.03 15.58
CA LEU A 189 6.25 11.10 15.32
C LEU A 189 5.02 10.95 16.21
N GLU A 190 4.61 12.07 16.80
CA GLU A 190 3.37 12.16 17.57
C GLU A 190 2.28 12.89 16.79
N GLY A 191 1.08 12.34 16.82
CA GLY A 191 -0.07 12.89 16.12
C GLY A 191 -1.21 11.89 15.97
N GLN A 192 -2.17 12.24 15.11
CA GLN A 192 -3.25 11.34 14.73
C GLN A 192 -2.92 10.66 13.40
N GLU A 193 -2.96 9.33 13.37
CA GLU A 193 -2.79 8.57 12.14
C GLU A 193 -4.04 8.67 11.24
N VAL A 194 -3.82 8.91 9.95
CA VAL A 194 -4.86 8.92 8.91
C VAL A 194 -4.28 8.32 7.63
N SER A 195 -5.08 7.54 6.93
CA SER A 195 -4.76 6.95 5.64
C SER A 195 -5.51 7.69 4.51
N LEU A 196 -4.79 8.05 3.45
CA LEU A 196 -5.39 8.53 2.20
C LEU A 196 -5.03 7.58 1.06
N LEU A 197 -6.04 7.03 0.39
CA LEU A 197 -5.86 6.23 -0.81
C LEU A 197 -6.16 7.09 -2.03
N CYS A 198 -5.37 6.97 -3.08
CA CYS A 198 -5.57 7.68 -4.33
C CYS A 198 -5.55 6.70 -5.50
N PHE A 199 -6.54 6.79 -6.40
CA PHE A 199 -6.42 6.18 -7.72
C PHE A 199 -5.40 6.96 -8.52
N SER A 200 -4.47 6.29 -9.21
CA SER A 200 -3.52 6.95 -10.10
C SER A 200 -3.37 6.22 -11.43
N ASP A 201 -3.24 6.99 -12.50
CA ASP A 201 -3.02 6.55 -13.89
C ASP A 201 -1.54 6.63 -14.33
N GLY A 202 -0.63 6.97 -13.41
CA GLY A 202 0.78 7.24 -13.73
C GLY A 202 1.16 8.72 -13.84
N VAL A 203 0.18 9.62 -13.96
CA VAL A 203 0.38 11.07 -14.13
C VAL A 203 -0.48 11.87 -13.16
N THR A 204 -1.76 11.52 -13.09
CA THR A 204 -2.78 12.13 -12.24
C THR A 204 -3.10 11.20 -11.08
N ALA A 205 -3.54 11.78 -9.97
CA ALA A 205 -4.17 11.05 -8.89
C ALA A 205 -5.48 11.69 -8.45
N LEU A 206 -6.47 10.85 -8.12
CA LEU A 206 -7.73 11.25 -7.53
C LEU A 206 -7.87 10.63 -6.14
N PRO A 207 -8.07 11.45 -5.09
CA PRO A 207 -8.23 10.93 -3.74
C PRO A 207 -9.54 10.17 -3.61
N MET A 208 -9.48 9.06 -2.89
CA MET A 208 -10.65 8.40 -2.32
C MET A 208 -11.04 9.11 -1.02
N VAL A 209 -12.03 8.57 -0.31
CA VAL A 209 -12.34 9.06 1.02
C VAL A 209 -11.23 8.69 2.03
N PRO A 210 -10.84 9.61 2.93
CA PRO A 210 -9.85 9.34 3.97
C PRO A 210 -10.36 8.30 4.97
N VAL A 211 -9.45 7.55 5.57
CA VAL A 211 -9.76 6.50 6.54
C VAL A 211 -8.87 6.66 7.75
N GLN A 212 -9.39 6.38 8.94
CA GLN A 212 -8.53 6.15 10.10
C GLN A 212 -8.63 4.67 10.49
N ASP A 213 -7.47 4.05 10.65
CA ASP A 213 -7.29 2.67 11.08
C ASP A 213 -6.87 2.61 12.56
N HIS A 214 -7.25 1.53 13.23
CA HIS A 214 -6.84 1.21 14.59
C HIS A 214 -5.98 -0.05 14.57
N LYS A 215 -4.66 0.12 14.65
CA LYS A 215 -3.71 -1.00 14.50
C LYS A 215 -3.54 -1.84 15.77
N ARG A 216 -3.84 -1.29 16.94
CA ARG A 216 -3.57 -1.90 18.24
C ARG A 216 -4.59 -2.98 18.58
N ALA A 217 -4.10 -4.12 19.07
CA ALA A 217 -4.92 -5.32 19.30
C ALA A 217 -5.98 -5.17 20.42
N LEU A 218 -5.79 -4.23 21.36
CA LEU A 218 -6.63 -4.05 22.54
C LEU A 218 -7.19 -2.63 22.62
N ASP A 219 -8.32 -2.49 23.31
CA ASP A 219 -8.99 -1.21 23.57
C ASP A 219 -8.05 -0.17 24.19
N GLY A 220 -8.23 1.09 23.79
CA GLY A 220 -7.40 2.21 24.26
C GLY A 220 -6.00 2.27 23.62
N ASP A 221 -5.87 1.74 22.40
CA ASP A 221 -4.61 1.67 21.65
C ASP A 221 -3.50 0.90 22.38
N LEU A 222 -3.87 -0.19 23.04
CA LEU A 222 -2.98 -1.06 23.81
C LEU A 222 -2.65 -2.37 23.07
N GLY A 223 -1.59 -3.05 23.52
CA GLY A 223 -1.18 -4.34 22.96
C GLY A 223 -0.32 -4.23 21.69
N LEU A 224 -0.12 -5.37 21.03
CA LEU A 224 0.72 -5.46 19.83
C LEU A 224 0.09 -4.72 18.63
N ASN A 225 0.93 -4.28 17.70
CA ASN A 225 0.48 -3.82 16.39
C ASN A 225 -0.04 -5.01 15.57
N THR A 226 -1.10 -4.78 14.80
CA THR A 226 -1.72 -5.73 13.87
C THR A 226 -1.77 -5.10 12.46
N GLY A 227 -2.32 -5.83 11.48
CA GLY A 227 -2.60 -5.25 10.16
C GLY A 227 -3.70 -4.17 10.18
N GLY A 228 -4.53 -4.12 11.22
CA GLY A 228 -5.69 -3.23 11.38
C GLY A 228 -6.86 -3.97 12.03
N MET A 229 -7.31 -3.51 13.20
CA MET A 229 -8.41 -4.10 13.96
C MET A 229 -9.78 -3.51 13.57
N GLY A 230 -9.79 -2.34 12.95
CA GLY A 230 -11.01 -1.66 12.53
C GLY A 230 -10.72 -0.30 11.93
N THR A 231 -11.54 0.08 10.96
CA THR A 231 -11.40 1.33 10.22
C THR A 231 -12.73 2.07 10.15
N TYR A 232 -12.65 3.40 10.01
CA TYR A 232 -13.84 4.22 9.75
C TYR A 232 -13.51 5.40 8.83
N SER A 233 -14.55 5.96 8.20
CA SER A 233 -14.40 7.04 7.22
C SER A 233 -15.62 7.96 7.17
N PRO A 234 -15.44 9.29 7.03
CA PRO A 234 -14.17 10.01 7.12
C PRO A 234 -13.81 10.32 8.59
N PRO A 235 -12.52 10.45 8.95
CA PRO A 235 -12.16 10.94 10.27
C PRO A 235 -12.50 12.44 10.43
N PRO A 236 -13.05 12.89 11.57
CA PRO A 236 -13.47 14.28 11.77
C PRO A 236 -12.37 15.33 11.59
N ILE A 237 -11.10 14.93 11.79
CA ILE A 237 -9.94 15.81 11.60
C ILE A 237 -9.67 16.16 10.13
N TRP A 238 -10.23 15.40 9.18
CA TRP A 238 -9.95 15.58 7.77
C TRP A 238 -10.81 16.68 7.14
N SER A 239 -10.18 17.81 6.83
CA SER A 239 -10.80 18.94 6.15
C SER A 239 -10.49 18.95 4.64
N PRO A 240 -11.32 19.60 3.81
CA PRO A 240 -11.01 19.79 2.39
C PRO A 240 -9.69 20.52 2.13
N GLU A 241 -9.31 21.45 3.03
CA GLU A 241 -8.03 22.15 2.96
C GLU A 241 -6.85 21.21 3.23
N LEU A 242 -6.98 20.33 4.23
CA LEU A 242 -5.97 19.32 4.51
C LEU A 242 -5.80 18.36 3.34
N GLU A 243 -6.91 17.91 2.73
CA GLU A 243 -6.87 17.06 1.53
C GLU A 243 -6.15 17.75 0.38
N ALA A 244 -6.49 19.01 0.10
CA ALA A 244 -5.85 19.78 -0.97
C ALA A 244 -4.33 19.95 -0.74
N ASN A 245 -3.92 20.19 0.51
CA ASN A 245 -2.51 20.27 0.88
C ASN A 245 -1.79 18.92 0.72
N VAL A 246 -2.39 17.81 1.16
CA VAL A 246 -1.82 16.47 0.96
C VAL A 246 -1.69 16.13 -0.52
N MET A 247 -2.71 16.43 -1.33
CA MET A 247 -2.66 16.19 -2.78
C MET A 247 -1.56 17.02 -3.46
N ARG A 248 -1.42 18.30 -3.09
CA ARG A 248 -0.44 19.23 -3.66
C ARG A 248 0.99 18.94 -3.22
N ASP A 249 1.20 18.69 -1.93
CA ASP A 249 2.53 18.67 -1.32
C ASP A 249 3.10 17.27 -1.15
N LEU A 250 2.25 16.22 -1.13
CA LEU A 250 2.69 14.84 -0.96
C LEU A 250 2.42 14.01 -2.23
N VAL A 251 1.17 13.95 -2.70
CA VAL A 251 0.79 13.05 -3.80
C VAL A 251 1.40 13.48 -5.15
N ALA A 252 1.15 14.72 -5.59
CA ALA A 252 1.64 15.18 -6.88
C ALA A 252 3.18 15.16 -7.00
N PRO A 253 3.97 15.57 -5.98
CA PRO A 253 5.43 15.45 -6.02
C PRO A 253 5.91 14.00 -6.07
N THR A 254 5.24 13.07 -5.36
CA THR A 254 5.55 11.63 -5.44
C THR A 254 5.41 11.14 -6.88
N LEU A 255 4.26 11.38 -7.51
CA LEU A 255 4.00 10.91 -8.88
C LEU A 255 5.00 11.50 -9.88
N ARG A 256 5.32 12.79 -9.75
CA ARG A 256 6.31 13.46 -10.60
C ARG A 256 7.68 12.80 -10.49
N VAL A 257 8.19 12.57 -9.28
CA VAL A 257 9.51 11.93 -9.08
C VAL A 257 9.49 10.51 -9.63
N MET A 258 8.43 9.74 -9.38
CA MET A 258 8.28 8.39 -9.93
C MET A 258 8.30 8.38 -11.47
N GLN A 259 7.64 9.36 -12.10
CA GLN A 259 7.66 9.54 -13.54
C GLN A 259 9.06 9.93 -14.06
N GLU A 260 9.73 10.89 -13.42
CA GLU A 260 11.09 11.33 -13.77
C GLU A 260 12.13 10.19 -13.68
N ARG A 261 11.92 9.24 -12.76
CA ARG A 261 12.77 8.04 -12.60
C ARG A 261 12.45 6.93 -13.61
N GLY A 262 11.44 7.09 -14.46
CA GLY A 262 11.03 6.08 -15.44
C GLY A 262 10.19 4.94 -14.85
N THR A 263 9.65 5.11 -13.64
CA THR A 263 8.76 4.15 -12.98
C THR A 263 7.44 4.82 -12.60
N PRO A 264 6.64 5.33 -13.57
CA PRO A 264 5.39 6.01 -13.28
C PRO A 264 4.44 5.12 -12.48
N PHE A 265 3.78 5.70 -11.48
CA PHE A 265 2.95 4.96 -10.55
C PHE A 265 1.49 4.87 -11.03
N MET A 266 1.07 3.71 -11.51
CA MET A 266 -0.34 3.40 -11.81
C MET A 266 -0.87 2.45 -10.75
N GLY A 267 -2.10 2.65 -10.25
CA GLY A 267 -2.69 1.80 -9.22
C GLY A 267 -3.28 2.60 -8.06
N VAL A 268 -3.23 2.05 -6.85
CA VAL A 268 -3.63 2.76 -5.64
C VAL A 268 -2.39 3.23 -4.89
N LEU A 269 -2.18 4.55 -4.87
CA LEU A 269 -1.17 5.15 -4.01
C LEU A 269 -1.82 5.36 -2.64
N PHE A 270 -1.43 4.57 -1.67
CA PHE A 270 -1.88 4.67 -0.29
C PHE A 270 -0.81 5.41 0.51
N LEU A 271 -1.22 6.48 1.20
CA LEU A 271 -0.37 7.26 2.10
C LEU A 271 -0.81 7.00 3.54
N GLY A 272 0.10 6.44 4.35
CA GLY A 272 -0.05 6.44 5.81
C GLY A 272 0.49 7.76 6.36
N LEU A 273 -0.36 8.60 6.93
CA LEU A 273 -0.01 9.95 7.39
C LEU A 273 -0.05 10.03 8.92
N MET A 274 0.89 10.78 9.48
CA MET A 274 0.82 11.28 10.85
C MET A 274 0.46 12.77 10.81
N LEU A 275 -0.70 13.13 11.34
CA LEU A 275 -1.12 14.52 11.50
C LEU A 275 -0.51 15.09 12.78
N THR A 276 0.66 15.72 12.64
CA THR A 276 1.40 16.33 13.75
C THR A 276 0.98 17.77 13.99
N GLN A 277 1.43 18.38 15.10
CA GLN A 277 1.24 19.82 15.34
C GLN A 277 1.90 20.71 14.27
N LYS A 278 2.91 20.19 13.54
CA LYS A 278 3.61 20.91 12.47
C LYS A 278 3.01 20.65 11.07
N GLY A 279 1.92 19.87 11.00
CA GLY A 279 1.27 19.47 9.75
C GLY A 279 1.41 17.97 9.44
N PRO A 280 0.87 17.52 8.29
CA PRO A 280 0.93 16.12 7.87
C PRO A 280 2.37 15.71 7.53
N LYS A 281 2.83 14.61 8.12
CA LYS A 281 4.05 13.92 7.73
C LYS A 281 3.70 12.55 7.16
N LEU A 282 4.36 12.14 6.08
CA LEU A 282 4.19 10.81 5.50
C LEU A 282 4.99 9.77 6.30
N LEU A 283 4.33 8.72 6.77
CA LEU A 283 4.94 7.60 7.49
C LEU A 283 5.47 6.54 6.53
N GLU A 284 4.65 6.18 5.54
CA GLU A 284 4.93 5.13 4.56
C GLU A 284 3.97 5.21 3.37
N TYR A 285 4.38 4.59 2.27
CA TYR A 285 3.48 4.24 1.18
C TYR A 285 3.04 2.78 1.33
N ASN A 286 1.80 2.53 0.93
CA ASN A 286 1.41 1.24 0.36
C ASN A 286 1.04 1.48 -1.11
N VAL A 287 1.17 0.46 -1.94
CA VAL A 287 1.04 0.59 -3.40
C VAL A 287 -0.16 -0.17 -3.96
N ARG A 288 -1.07 -0.51 -3.06
CA ARG A 288 -2.29 -1.26 -3.31
C ARG A 288 -3.40 -0.76 -2.38
N PHE A 289 -4.59 -1.29 -2.58
CA PHE A 289 -5.73 -1.06 -1.69
C PHE A 289 -5.41 -1.50 -0.23
N GLY A 290 -5.85 -0.73 0.76
CA GLY A 290 -5.68 -1.04 2.19
C GLY A 290 -6.59 -2.19 2.66
N ASP A 291 -6.20 -2.91 3.70
CA ASP A 291 -7.06 -3.87 4.40
C ASP A 291 -6.88 -3.66 5.91
N PRO A 292 -7.89 -3.17 6.66
CA PRO A 292 -9.32 -3.15 6.31
C PRO A 292 -9.88 -1.83 5.74
N GLU A 293 -9.06 -0.91 5.24
CA GLU A 293 -9.54 0.40 4.75
C GLU A 293 -10.50 0.28 3.56
N THR A 294 -10.22 -0.66 2.63
CA THR A 294 -11.00 -0.81 1.39
C THR A 294 -12.45 -1.16 1.66
N GLN A 295 -12.73 -1.96 2.69
CA GLN A 295 -14.07 -2.36 3.10
C GLN A 295 -14.95 -1.13 3.36
N VAL A 296 -14.40 -0.11 4.03
CA VAL A 296 -15.12 1.12 4.37
C VAL A 296 -15.16 2.08 3.17
N VAL A 297 -14.05 2.21 2.43
CA VAL A 297 -13.99 3.06 1.23
C VAL A 297 -15.02 2.61 0.19
N MET A 298 -15.09 1.31 -0.10
CA MET A 298 -16.02 0.76 -1.09
C MET A 298 -17.48 0.95 -0.69
N LYS A 299 -17.79 0.91 0.61
CA LYS A 299 -19.14 1.21 1.11
C LYS A 299 -19.55 2.66 0.90
N ARG A 300 -18.60 3.59 0.88
CA ARG A 300 -18.85 5.03 0.69
C ARG A 300 -18.78 5.48 -0.76
N LEU A 301 -18.08 4.74 -1.62
CA LEU A 301 -17.92 5.07 -3.03
C LEU A 301 -19.29 5.03 -3.74
N LYS A 302 -19.77 6.19 -4.18
CA LYS A 302 -21.02 6.31 -4.95
C LYS A 302 -20.82 6.07 -6.44
N SER A 303 -19.67 6.51 -6.96
CA SER A 303 -19.28 6.28 -8.36
C SER A 303 -19.17 4.79 -8.66
N ASP A 304 -19.30 4.45 -9.94
CA ASP A 304 -18.95 3.11 -10.41
C ASP A 304 -17.44 2.94 -10.37
N LEU A 305 -16.98 1.84 -9.76
CA LEU A 305 -15.57 1.54 -9.61
C LEU A 305 -14.94 1.10 -10.95
N LEU A 306 -15.68 0.34 -11.77
CA LEU A 306 -15.12 -0.27 -12.97
C LEU A 306 -14.63 0.78 -13.99
N PRO A 307 -15.39 1.83 -14.34
CA PRO A 307 -14.92 2.89 -15.22
C PRO A 307 -13.72 3.67 -14.68
N ILE A 308 -13.62 3.83 -13.35
CA ILE A 308 -12.48 4.51 -12.72
C ILE A 308 -11.20 3.68 -12.95
N LEU A 309 -11.25 2.39 -12.62
CA LEU A 309 -10.10 1.50 -12.77
C LEU A 309 -9.73 1.32 -14.25
N TRP A 310 -10.73 1.22 -15.13
CA TRP A 310 -10.53 1.19 -16.57
C TRP A 310 -9.78 2.42 -17.05
N ALA A 311 -10.26 3.63 -16.72
CA ALA A 311 -9.65 4.89 -17.12
C ALA A 311 -8.18 5.01 -16.68
N CYS A 312 -7.83 4.52 -15.49
CA CYS A 312 -6.43 4.51 -15.03
C CYS A 312 -5.51 3.62 -15.89
N THR A 313 -6.06 2.66 -16.62
CA THR A 313 -5.30 1.76 -17.50
C THR A 313 -5.34 2.18 -18.98
N GLU A 314 -6.02 3.27 -19.31
CA GLU A 314 -6.02 3.83 -20.66
C GLU A 314 -4.71 4.60 -20.89
N ARG A 315 -3.92 4.14 -21.86
CA ARG A 315 -2.68 4.78 -22.32
C ARG A 315 -2.89 5.45 -23.67
#